data_AF-A0A4U8TI84-F1
#
_entry.id   AF-A0A4U8TI84-F1
#
_cell.length_a   1.000
_cell.length_b   1.000
_cell.length_c   1.000
_cell.angle_alpha   90.00
_cell.angle_beta   90.00
_cell.angle_gamma   90.00
#
_symmetry.space_group_name_H-M   'P 1'
#
loop_
_entity.id
_entity.type
_entity.pdbx_description
1 polymer ?
#
loop_
_entity_poly.entity_id
_entity_poly.type
_entity_poly.pdbx_seq_one_letter_code
_entity_poly.pdbx_strand_id
1 'polypeptide(L)'
;MYIYISYGDYAILQGNASLQNACKEYMREFLLALDERVKIESSHLVNEEQVLEYLKENMDLSIKLKEIFDYEFQDVCKLRPDIVSSWKYYKQFQDILTNNK
;
A
#
# COMPACT_ATOMS: atom_id res chain seq x y z
N MET A 1 -12.88 -13.08 -14.92
CA MET A 1 -13.38 -11.69 -14.99
C MET A 1 -14.49 -11.66 -16.03
N TYR A 2 -15.69 -11.22 -15.67
CA TYR A 2 -16.84 -11.16 -16.56
C TYR A 2 -17.05 -9.71 -16.99
N ILE A 3 -17.16 -9.49 -18.29
CA ILE A 3 -17.45 -8.17 -18.84
C ILE A 3 -18.94 -8.13 -19.15
N TYR A 4 -19.63 -7.20 -18.51
CA TYR A 4 -21.04 -6.97 -18.78
C TYR A 4 -21.18 -6.15 -20.05
N ILE A 5 -21.91 -6.72 -21.01
CA ILE A 5 -22.26 -6.09 -22.28
C ILE A 5 -23.78 -6.20 -22.44
N SER A 6 -24.39 -5.20 -23.06
CA SER A 6 -25.81 -5.28 -23.39
C SER A 6 -26.04 -6.42 -24.38
N TYR A 7 -27.21 -7.06 -24.32
CA TYR A 7 -27.53 -8.16 -25.23
C TYR A 7 -27.51 -7.73 -26.71
N GLY A 8 -27.94 -6.49 -26.99
CA GLY A 8 -27.94 -5.93 -28.35
C GLY A 8 -26.52 -5.76 -28.90
N ASP A 9 -25.61 -5.22 -28.09
CA ASP A 9 -24.22 -5.03 -28.50
C ASP A 9 -23.47 -6.37 -28.61
N TYR A 10 -23.81 -7.35 -27.78
CA TYR A 10 -23.27 -8.70 -27.87
C TYR A 10 -23.65 -9.39 -29.17
N ALA A 11 -24.90 -9.23 -29.63
CA ALA A 11 -25.35 -9.79 -30.90
C ALA A 11 -24.58 -9.20 -32.09
N ILE A 12 -24.31 -7.89 -32.07
CA ILE A 12 -23.49 -7.20 -33.08
C ILE A 12 -22.05 -7.74 -33.05
N LEU A 13 -21.50 -7.95 -31.86
CA LEU A 13 -20.16 -8.45 -31.66
C LEU A 13 -20.00 -9.92 -32.09
N GLN A 14 -21.03 -10.75 -31.93
CA GLN A 14 -21.05 -12.13 -32.45
C GLN A 14 -21.12 -12.18 -33.98
N GLY A 15 -21.83 -11.23 -34.60
CA GLY A 15 -21.99 -11.16 -36.05
C GLY A 15 -20.75 -10.70 -36.81
N ASN A 16 -19.73 -10.17 -36.12
CA ASN A 16 -18.54 -9.61 -36.75
C ASN A 16 -17.25 -10.08 -36.06
N ALA A 17 -16.61 -11.11 -36.65
CA ALA A 17 -15.39 -11.72 -36.12
C ALA A 17 -14.21 -10.74 -36.03
N SER A 18 -14.11 -9.79 -36.96
CA SER A 18 -13.05 -8.76 -36.97
C SER A 18 -13.22 -7.79 -35.78
N LEU A 19 -14.45 -7.30 -35.59
CA LEU A 19 -14.80 -6.43 -34.46
C LEU A 19 -14.58 -7.15 -33.11
N GLN A 20 -14.96 -8.42 -33.02
CA GLN A 20 -14.74 -9.22 -31.82
C GLN A 20 -13.25 -9.36 -31.50
N ASN A 21 -12.40 -9.60 -32.50
CA ASN A 21 -10.95 -9.73 -32.27
C ASN A 21 -10.35 -8.39 -31.83
N ALA A 22 -10.72 -7.29 -32.48
CA ALA A 22 -10.27 -5.96 -32.11
C ALA A 22 -10.67 -5.58 -30.67
N CYS A 23 -11.90 -5.90 -30.25
CA CYS A 23 -12.35 -5.68 -28.88
C CYS A 23 -11.56 -6.53 -27.87
N LYS A 24 -11.28 -7.80 -28.18
CA LYS A 24 -10.47 -8.67 -27.32
C LYS A 24 -9.04 -8.17 -27.17
N GLU A 25 -8.41 -7.74 -28.26
CA GLU A 25 -7.05 -7.17 -28.25
C GLU A 25 -7.02 -5.89 -27.43
N TYR A 26 -7.94 -4.95 -27.68
CA TYR A 26 -8.03 -3.72 -26.90
C TYR A 26 -8.20 -3.98 -25.40
N MET A 27 -9.10 -4.90 -25.03
CA MET A 27 -9.32 -5.27 -23.63
C MET A 27 -8.08 -5.88 -23.01
N ARG A 28 -7.33 -6.71 -23.75
CA ARG A 28 -6.09 -7.31 -23.26
C ARG A 28 -5.04 -6.22 -22.98
N GLU A 29 -4.82 -5.32 -23.91
CA GLU A 29 -3.86 -4.22 -23.76
C GLU A 29 -4.26 -3.28 -22.60
N PHE A 30 -5.56 -2.98 -22.49
CA PHE A 30 -6.07 -2.16 -21.39
C PHE A 30 -5.84 -2.81 -20.03
N LEU A 31 -6.01 -4.14 -19.93
CA LEU A 31 -5.74 -4.87 -18.68
C LEU A 31 -4.26 -4.88 -18.32
N LEU A 32 -3.36 -5.00 -19.30
CA LEU A 32 -1.92 -4.88 -19.06
C LEU A 32 -1.57 -3.49 -18.53
N ALA A 33 -2.09 -2.44 -19.15
CA ALA A 33 -1.89 -1.07 -18.70
C ALA A 33 -2.45 -0.82 -17.29
N LEU A 34 -3.59 -1.43 -16.95
CA LEU A 34 -4.16 -1.37 -15.60
C LEU A 34 -3.27 -2.08 -14.57
N ASP A 35 -2.77 -3.28 -14.88
CA ASP A 35 -1.89 -4.03 -13.99
C ASP A 35 -0.56 -3.28 -13.73
N GLU A 36 0.01 -2.68 -14.79
CA GLU A 36 1.17 -1.80 -14.66
C GLU A 36 0.88 -0.60 -13.77
N ARG A 37 -0.29 0.04 -13.95
CA ARG A 37 -0.67 1.19 -13.12
C ARG A 37 -0.85 0.79 -11.66
N VAL A 38 -1.51 -0.33 -11.39
CA VAL A 38 -1.68 -0.86 -10.04
C VAL A 38 -0.32 -1.12 -9.38
N LYS A 39 0.65 -1.69 -10.12
CA LYS A 39 2.01 -1.90 -9.60
C LYS A 39 2.73 -0.60 -9.29
N ILE A 40 2.61 0.42 -10.14
CA ILE A 40 3.22 1.73 -9.89
C ILE A 40 2.62 2.37 -8.63
N GLU A 41 1.30 2.45 -8.54
CA GLU A 41 0.64 3.02 -7.35
C GLU A 41 0.99 2.21 -6.09
N SER A 42 1.06 0.88 -6.19
CA SER A 42 1.48 0.01 -5.09
C SER A 42 2.94 0.21 -4.69
N SER A 43 3.82 0.58 -5.63
CA SER A 43 5.22 0.91 -5.35
C SER A 43 5.40 2.31 -4.73
N HIS A 44 4.44 3.20 -4.95
CA HIS A 44 4.38 4.52 -4.33
C HIS A 44 3.69 4.51 -2.98
N LEU A 45 3.03 3.41 -2.61
CA LEU A 45 2.55 3.22 -1.25
C LEU A 45 3.75 3.25 -0.32
N VAL A 46 3.74 4.23 0.57
CA VAL A 46 4.76 4.35 1.59
C VAL A 46 4.61 3.15 2.51
N ASN A 47 5.53 2.21 2.41
CA ASN A 47 5.56 1.04 3.28
C ASN A 47 6.08 1.44 4.66
N GLU A 48 5.70 0.71 5.70
CA GLU A 48 6.15 0.96 7.07
C GLU A 48 7.68 0.93 7.17
N GLU A 49 8.35 0.10 6.35
CA GLU A 49 9.81 0.04 6.27
C GLU A 49 10.43 1.34 5.70
N GLN A 50 9.80 1.96 4.70
CA GLN A 50 10.25 3.23 4.13
C GLN A 50 10.05 4.38 5.12
N VAL A 51 8.97 4.35 5.91
CA VAL A 51 8.78 5.30 7.02
C VAL A 51 9.90 5.16 8.04
N LEU A 52 10.23 3.93 8.45
CA LEU A 52 11.31 3.69 9.40
C LEU A 52 12.68 4.12 8.88
N GLU A 53 12.95 3.90 7.58
CA GLU A 53 14.18 4.37 6.94
C GLU A 53 14.26 5.90 6.90
N TYR A 54 13.18 6.58 6.53
CA TYR A 54 13.10 8.04 6.57
C TYR A 54 13.31 8.61 7.98
N LEU A 55 12.75 7.95 9.00
CA LEU A 55 12.94 8.31 10.40
C LEU A 55 14.37 8.06 10.88
N LYS A 56 15.03 7.02 10.39
CA LYS A 56 16.45 6.75 10.65
C LYS A 56 17.35 7.84 10.08
N GLU A 57 17.06 8.32 8.88
CA GLU A 57 17.82 9.41 8.24
C GLU A 57 17.55 10.78 8.91
N ASN A 58 16.33 11.01 9.40
CA ASN A 58 15.91 12.27 10.02
C ASN A 58 15.75 12.15 11.54
N MET A 59 16.87 12.05 12.25
CA MET A 59 16.87 11.83 13.71
C MET A 59 16.13 12.91 14.51
N ASP A 60 16.18 14.19 14.12
CA ASP A 60 15.45 15.27 14.79
C ASP A 60 13.94 15.04 14.80
N LEU A 61 13.39 14.49 13.70
CA LEU A 61 11.98 14.14 13.61
C LEU A 61 11.65 12.92 14.47
N SER A 62 12.54 11.92 14.48
CA SER A 62 12.39 10.73 15.31
C SER A 62 12.38 11.04 16.80
N ILE A 63 13.18 11.99 17.26
CA ILE A 63 13.18 12.43 18.67
C ILE A 63 11.85 13.10 19.02
N LYS A 64 11.35 14.02 18.17
CA LYS A 64 10.04 14.67 18.37
C LYS A 64 8.88 13.67 18.37
N LEU A 65 8.91 12.71 17.45
CA LEU A 65 7.92 11.64 17.39
C LEU A 65 7.95 10.76 18.64
N LYS A 66 9.15 10.47 19.16
CA LYS A 66 9.29 9.75 20.42
C LYS A 66 8.63 10.49 21.57
N GLU A 67 8.83 11.81 21.70
CA GLU A 67 8.21 12.61 22.76
C GLU A 67 6.68 12.58 22.69
N ILE A 68 6.11 12.64 21.47
CA ILE A 68 4.67 12.52 21.24
C ILE A 68 4.18 11.13 21.66
N PHE A 69 4.86 10.08 21.23
CA PHE A 69 4.50 8.70 21.58
C PHE A 69 4.63 8.41 23.08
N ASP A 70 5.66 8.93 23.74
CA ASP A 70 5.86 8.76 25.17
C ASP A 70 4.72 9.41 25.98
N TYR A 71 4.15 10.51 25.49
CA TYR A 71 2.95 11.14 26.07
C TYR A 71 1.67 10.37 25.75
N GLU A 72 1.38 10.12 24.47
CA GLU A 72 0.12 9.51 24.02
C GLU A 72 -0.01 8.04 24.46
N PHE A 73 1.09 7.28 24.46
CA PHE A 73 1.08 5.86 24.85
C PHE A 73 1.34 5.66 26.34
N GLN A 74 1.50 6.72 27.14
CA GLN A 74 1.80 6.62 28.56
C GLN A 74 0.82 5.70 29.31
N ASP A 75 -0.47 5.80 28.99
CA ASP A 75 -1.51 5.02 29.66
C ASP A 75 -1.63 3.61 29.08
N VAL A 76 -1.49 3.46 27.77
CA VAL A 76 -1.50 2.15 27.09
C VAL A 76 -0.33 1.28 27.55
N CYS A 77 0.85 1.85 27.70
CA CYS A 77 2.04 1.19 28.24
C CYS A 77 1.84 0.71 29.69
N LYS A 78 1.09 1.46 30.50
CA LYS A 78 0.78 1.08 31.91
C LYS A 78 -0.30 0.03 32.01
N LEU A 79 -1.36 0.15 31.21
CA LEU A 79 -2.55 -0.69 31.30
C LEU A 79 -2.38 -2.03 30.58
N ARG A 80 -1.71 -2.03 29.42
CA ARG A 80 -1.57 -3.20 28.54
C ARG A 80 -0.21 -3.23 27.83
N PRO A 81 0.88 -3.46 28.58
CA PRO A 81 2.21 -3.60 27.99
C PRO A 81 2.29 -4.78 27.00
N ASP A 82 1.42 -5.78 27.14
CA ASP A 82 1.29 -6.89 26.21
C ASP A 82 0.88 -6.44 24.80
N ILE A 83 0.04 -5.42 24.67
CA ILE A 83 -0.35 -4.86 23.37
C ILE A 83 0.81 -4.10 22.75
N VAL A 84 1.49 -3.26 23.53
CA VAL A 84 2.68 -2.53 23.05
C VAL A 84 3.77 -3.50 22.61
N SER A 85 3.90 -4.63 23.30
CA SER A 85 4.84 -5.69 22.93
C SER A 85 4.52 -6.37 21.59
N SER A 86 3.29 -6.25 21.08
CA SER A 86 2.87 -6.80 19.79
C SER A 86 3.19 -5.88 18.61
N TRP A 87 3.57 -4.62 18.87
CA TRP A 87 3.84 -3.63 17.82
C TRP A 87 5.23 -3.81 17.21
N LYS A 88 5.31 -4.61 16.14
CA LYS A 88 6.57 -4.89 15.42
C LYS A 88 7.31 -3.62 14.98
N TYR A 89 6.64 -2.70 14.30
CA TYR A 89 7.27 -1.49 13.73
C TYR A 89 7.66 -0.46 14.80
N TYR A 90 6.89 -0.36 15.88
CA TYR A 90 7.24 0.51 17.01
C TYR A 90 8.51 0.06 17.71
N LYS A 91 8.72 -1.25 17.89
CA LYS A 91 9.99 -1.79 18.40
C LYS A 91 11.16 -1.46 17.48
N GLN A 92 11.00 -1.67 16.17
CA GLN A 92 12.04 -1.32 15.19
C GLN A 92 12.40 0.17 15.24
N PHE A 93 11.40 1.04 15.42
CA PHE A 93 11.63 2.47 15.64
C PHE A 93 12.42 2.76 16.92
N GLN A 94 12.09 2.11 18.04
CA GLN A 94 12.83 2.24 19.30
C GLN A 94 14.29 1.75 19.17
N ASP A 95 14.52 0.68 18.41
CA ASP A 95 15.87 0.15 18.15
C ASP A 95 16.72 1.14 17.33
N ILE A 96 16.12 1.83 16.35
CA ILE A 96 16.79 2.89 15.57
C ILE A 96 17.26 4.03 16.48
N LEU A 97 16.43 4.44 17.44
CA LEU A 97 16.76 5.50 18.39
C LEU A 97 17.84 5.07 19.40
N THR A 98 17.93 3.78 19.70
CA THR A 98 18.88 3.23 20.69
C THR A 98 20.26 2.95 20.07
N ASN A 99 20.31 2.52 18.82
CA ASN A 99 21.56 2.17 18.12
C ASN A 99 22.35 3.38 17.58
N ASN A 100 21.77 4.59 17.59
CA ASN A 100 22.44 5.84 17.16
C ASN A 100 23.02 6.65 18.34
N LYS A 101 23.20 6.04 19.52
CA LYS A 101 23.75 6.66 20.73
C LYS A 101 25.20 6.30 20.98
#